data_AF-A0A514LBI1-F1
#
_entry.id   AF-A0A514LBI1-F1
#
_cell.length_a   1.000
_cell.length_b   1.000
_cell.length_c   1.000
_cell.angle_alpha   90.00
_cell.angle_beta   90.00
_cell.angle_gamma   90.00
#
_symmetry.space_group_name_H-M   'P 1'
#
loop_
_entity.id
_entity.type
_entity.pdbx_description
1 polymer ?
#
loop_
_entity_poly.entity_id
_entity_poly.type
_entity_poly.pdbx_seq_one_letter_code
_entity_poly.pdbx_strand_id
1 'polypeptide(L)'
;MVSQGILIGIAVGVFFAGIGIGYAALQPTTTPMMNSQQMMNDPQQMNQWMTTMMNDPQAMQQMHDMMMSDPQHMNQMMGPMMTTMMNDPELQQQMMNHMMNNQAMMDYMMTNQDMMNMMMGSNMMMGGHMMGSGMMSQGMMSSQSLQTIPTDAEPQTRTFQISMEEVEFYAEVENEQGEEEIAFVELHVWEPNIIIVNQGDTVVLEITNPRKHAHTLSVPAFNVNSDMLEPRVGADTVTFVADTPGVFTFYCGLPYNPDKLYCDPDHNMMTGTLIVLE
;
A
#
# COMPACT_ATOMS: atom_id res chain seq x y z
N MET A 1 28.66 12.78 -24.51
CA MET A 1 27.87 11.54 -24.66
C MET A 1 26.43 11.98 -24.76
N VAL A 2 25.79 11.73 -25.90
CA VAL A 2 24.44 12.23 -26.21
C VAL A 2 23.46 11.19 -25.70
N SER A 3 22.67 11.53 -24.69
CA SER A 3 21.59 10.67 -24.19
C SER A 3 20.42 10.76 -25.16
N GLN A 4 20.09 9.66 -25.84
CA GLN A 4 18.88 9.56 -26.64
C GLN A 4 17.76 9.02 -25.74
N GLY A 5 16.71 9.83 -25.54
CA GLY A 5 15.49 9.36 -24.90
C GLY A 5 14.78 8.36 -25.81
N ILE A 6 14.56 7.15 -25.31
CA ILE A 6 13.77 6.12 -25.97
C ILE A 6 12.29 6.45 -25.71
N LEU A 7 11.57 6.81 -26.77
CA LEU A 7 10.12 6.93 -26.78
C LEU A 7 9.53 5.52 -26.92
N ILE A 8 9.17 4.89 -25.80
CA ILE A 8 8.39 3.65 -25.81
C ILE A 8 6.92 4.02 -26.01
N GLY A 9 6.43 3.87 -27.25
CA GLY A 9 5.00 3.97 -27.53
C GLY A 9 4.30 2.70 -27.06
N ILE A 10 3.66 2.73 -25.89
CA ILE A 10 2.79 1.65 -25.44
C ILE A 10 1.49 1.72 -26.24
N ALA A 11 1.38 0.89 -27.28
CA ALA A 11 0.11 0.64 -27.95
C ALA A 11 -0.71 -0.36 -27.11
N VAL A 12 -1.59 0.14 -26.24
CA VAL A 12 -2.57 -0.71 -25.54
C VAL A 12 -3.68 -1.11 -26.51
N GLY A 13 -3.45 -2.21 -27.24
CA GLY A 13 -4.48 -2.87 -28.02
C GLY A 13 -5.36 -3.75 -27.13
N VAL A 14 -6.54 -3.26 -26.75
CA VAL A 14 -7.56 -4.10 -26.09
C VAL A 14 -8.17 -5.02 -27.15
N PHE A 15 -7.83 -6.31 -27.12
CA PHE A 15 -8.48 -7.33 -27.95
C PHE A 15 -9.27 -8.29 -27.07
N PHE A 16 -10.61 -8.16 -27.10
CA PHE A 16 -11.51 -9.17 -26.57
C PHE A 16 -11.74 -10.25 -27.62
N ALA A 17 -11.09 -11.41 -27.46
CA ALA A 17 -11.45 -12.63 -28.17
C ALA A 17 -11.53 -13.78 -27.17
N GLY A 18 -12.76 -14.24 -26.92
CA GLY A 18 -13.04 -15.35 -26.03
C GLY A 18 -12.86 -16.74 -26.66
N ILE A 19 -12.61 -17.68 -25.75
CA ILE A 19 -12.84 -19.15 -25.78
C ILE A 19 -11.78 -20.03 -26.45
N GLY A 20 -11.22 -20.96 -25.65
CA GLY A 20 -10.82 -22.29 -26.15
C GLY A 20 -9.68 -23.02 -25.43
N ILE A 21 -9.98 -23.61 -24.27
CA ILE A 21 -9.39 -24.82 -23.62
C ILE A 21 -8.03 -25.35 -24.14
N GLY A 22 -7.07 -25.49 -23.21
CA GLY A 22 -5.97 -26.44 -23.31
C GLY A 22 -5.40 -26.79 -21.92
N TYR A 23 -5.83 -27.92 -21.34
CA TYR A 23 -5.18 -28.50 -20.16
C TYR A 23 -3.83 -29.08 -20.56
N ALA A 24 -2.74 -28.54 -20.02
CA ALA A 24 -1.46 -29.22 -19.93
C ALA A 24 -1.21 -29.58 -18.45
N ALA A 25 -1.20 -30.88 -18.15
CA ALA A 25 -0.79 -31.40 -16.88
C ALA A 25 0.73 -31.20 -16.73
N LEU A 26 1.14 -30.25 -15.90
CA LEU A 26 2.53 -30.12 -15.44
C LEU A 26 2.70 -30.89 -14.13
N GLN A 27 3.69 -31.76 -14.12
CA GLN A 27 4.06 -32.60 -12.99
C GLN A 27 4.59 -31.73 -11.83
N PRO A 28 4.33 -32.09 -10.57
CA PRO A 28 4.89 -31.37 -9.43
C PRO A 28 6.39 -31.62 -9.35
N THR A 29 7.19 -30.57 -9.53
CA THR A 29 8.58 -30.55 -9.07
C THR A 29 8.58 -30.54 -7.55
N THR A 30 8.66 -31.71 -6.95
CA THR A 30 8.93 -31.89 -5.53
C THR A 30 10.37 -31.43 -5.24
N THR A 31 10.53 -30.30 -4.56
CA THR A 31 11.76 -29.99 -3.83
C THR A 31 12.00 -31.07 -2.78
N PRO A 32 13.25 -31.57 -2.62
CA PRO A 32 13.53 -32.55 -1.58
C PRO A 32 13.43 -31.87 -0.21
N MET A 33 12.36 -32.15 0.55
CA MET A 33 12.28 -31.72 1.95
C MET A 33 13.40 -32.40 2.74
N MET A 34 14.35 -31.62 3.25
CA MET A 34 15.38 -32.12 4.17
C MET A 34 14.78 -32.38 5.55
N ASN A 35 15.34 -33.39 6.21
CA ASN A 35 14.88 -33.93 7.49
C ASN A 35 15.07 -32.91 8.65
N SER A 36 13.95 -32.43 9.20
CA SER A 36 13.88 -31.41 10.28
C SER A 36 14.67 -31.80 11.56
N GLN A 37 14.79 -33.10 11.85
CA GLN A 37 15.53 -33.59 13.02
C GLN A 37 17.05 -33.41 12.96
N GLN A 38 17.62 -33.15 11.78
CA GLN A 38 19.06 -33.01 11.62
C GLN A 38 19.52 -31.55 11.76
N MET A 39 18.63 -30.59 11.51
CA MET A 39 18.90 -29.14 11.57
C MET A 39 19.05 -28.63 13.01
N MET A 40 18.41 -29.29 13.98
CA MET A 40 18.37 -28.85 15.38
C MET A 40 19.66 -29.16 16.15
N ASN A 41 20.54 -30.01 15.60
CA ASN A 41 21.80 -30.42 16.25
C ASN A 41 23.02 -29.60 15.83
N ASP A 42 22.90 -28.71 14.82
CA ASP A 42 24.05 -27.97 14.28
C ASP A 42 23.82 -26.43 14.29
N PRO A 43 24.30 -25.71 15.32
CA PRO A 43 24.05 -24.28 15.50
C PRO A 43 24.59 -23.40 14.36
N GLN A 44 25.65 -23.85 13.67
CA GLN A 44 26.24 -23.07 12.57
C GLN A 44 25.37 -23.13 11.31
N GLN A 45 24.72 -24.26 11.09
CA GLN A 45 23.82 -24.46 9.96
C GLN A 45 22.51 -23.68 10.16
N MET A 46 22.04 -23.58 11.42
CA MET A 46 20.90 -22.75 11.78
C MET A 46 21.15 -21.26 11.52
N ASN A 47 22.34 -20.73 11.85
CA ASN A 47 22.69 -19.34 11.56
C ASN A 47 22.72 -19.03 10.06
N GLN A 48 23.21 -19.96 9.23
CA GLN A 48 23.17 -19.81 7.77
C GLN A 48 21.74 -19.85 7.23
N TRP A 49 20.91 -20.74 7.74
CA TRP A 49 19.50 -20.81 7.37
C TRP A 49 18.74 -19.53 7.76
N MET A 50 18.98 -19.01 8.96
CA MET A 50 18.38 -17.76 9.44
C MET A 50 18.85 -16.54 8.64
N THR A 51 20.13 -16.50 8.25
CA THR A 51 20.68 -15.43 7.39
C THR A 51 20.10 -15.50 5.97
N THR A 52 19.86 -16.71 5.46
CA THR A 52 19.27 -16.90 4.13
C THR A 52 17.81 -16.43 4.12
N MET A 53 17.02 -16.80 5.12
CA MET A 53 15.62 -16.37 5.20
C MET A 53 15.45 -14.88 5.50
N MET A 54 16.37 -14.26 6.23
CA MET A 54 16.28 -12.83 6.52
C MET A 54 16.58 -11.96 5.29
N ASN A 55 17.33 -12.50 4.33
CA ASN A 55 17.68 -11.82 3.08
C ASN A 55 16.80 -12.22 1.88
N ASP A 56 15.95 -13.24 2.03
CA ASP A 56 15.07 -13.73 0.97
C ASP A 56 13.58 -13.56 1.35
N PRO A 57 12.90 -12.54 0.80
CA PRO A 57 11.50 -12.23 1.10
C PRO A 57 10.54 -13.37 0.72
N GLN A 58 10.86 -14.15 -0.31
CA GLN A 58 10.00 -15.26 -0.76
C GLN A 58 10.12 -16.46 0.18
N ALA A 59 11.31 -16.73 0.70
CA ALA A 59 11.50 -17.74 1.73
C ALA A 59 10.76 -17.37 3.02
N MET A 60 10.73 -16.08 3.37
CA MET A 60 9.96 -15.57 4.52
C MET A 60 8.45 -15.76 4.33
N GLN A 61 7.93 -15.47 3.13
CA GLN A 61 6.51 -15.71 2.79
C GLN A 61 6.14 -17.19 2.86
N GLN A 62 6.97 -18.08 2.31
CA GLN A 62 6.72 -19.52 2.39
C GLN A 62 6.72 -20.04 3.83
N MET A 63 7.60 -19.51 4.68
CA MET A 63 7.58 -19.86 6.10
C MET A 63 6.34 -19.32 6.80
N HIS A 64 5.93 -18.09 6.50
CA HIS A 64 4.70 -17.50 7.02
C HIS A 64 3.48 -18.34 6.65
N ASP A 65 3.39 -18.77 5.39
CA ASP A 65 2.33 -19.64 4.90
C ASP A 65 2.37 -21.02 5.56
N MET A 66 3.55 -21.60 5.73
CA MET A 66 3.72 -22.86 6.44
C MET A 66 3.28 -22.73 7.92
N MET A 67 3.61 -21.61 8.57
CA MET A 67 3.27 -21.34 9.97
C MET A 67 1.77 -21.06 10.16
N MET A 68 1.14 -20.39 9.20
CA MET A 68 -0.31 -20.17 9.14
C MET A 68 -1.07 -21.48 8.88
N SER A 69 -0.48 -22.39 8.09
CA SER A 69 -1.13 -23.63 7.70
C SER A 69 -1.15 -24.71 8.80
N ASP A 70 -0.22 -24.68 9.77
CA ASP A 70 -0.13 -25.68 10.83
C ASP A 70 -0.05 -25.06 12.25
N PRO A 71 -1.22 -24.77 12.86
CA PRO A 71 -1.32 -24.21 14.22
C PRO A 71 -0.74 -25.11 15.32
N GLN A 72 -0.67 -26.42 15.09
CA GLN A 72 -0.10 -27.39 16.04
C GLN A 72 1.43 -27.32 16.03
N HIS A 73 2.02 -27.14 14.85
CA HIS A 73 3.45 -26.95 14.68
C HIS A 73 3.92 -25.63 15.32
N MET A 74 3.14 -24.56 15.17
CA MET A 74 3.40 -23.28 15.83
C MET A 74 3.48 -23.42 17.36
N ASN A 75 2.51 -24.10 17.99
CA ASN A 75 2.52 -24.31 19.44
C ASN A 75 3.72 -25.13 19.93
N GLN A 76 4.21 -26.07 19.12
CA GLN A 76 5.35 -26.91 19.47
C GLN A 76 6.69 -26.18 19.32
N MET A 77 6.79 -25.26 18.35
CA MET A 77 8.00 -24.49 18.07
C MET A 77 8.10 -23.21 18.93
N MET A 78 7.01 -22.46 19.06
CA MET A 78 6.95 -21.28 19.93
C MET A 78 6.79 -21.60 21.40
N GLY A 79 6.27 -22.78 21.76
CA GLY A 79 6.10 -23.18 23.16
C GLY A 79 7.36 -23.03 24.02
N PRO A 80 8.49 -23.70 23.71
CA PRO A 80 9.71 -23.60 24.50
C PRO A 80 10.34 -22.20 24.44
N MET A 81 10.28 -21.53 23.30
CA MET A 81 10.84 -20.19 23.11
C MET A 81 10.08 -19.13 23.92
N MET A 82 8.75 -19.18 23.89
CA MET A 82 7.87 -18.33 24.67
C MET A 82 8.02 -18.60 26.17
N THR A 83 8.20 -19.87 26.56
CA THR A 83 8.47 -20.25 27.96
C THR A 83 9.81 -19.68 28.44
N THR A 84 10.86 -19.71 27.62
CA THR A 84 12.15 -19.09 27.98
C THR A 84 12.03 -17.56 28.06
N MET A 85 11.30 -16.92 27.14
CA MET A 85 11.06 -15.48 27.15
C MET A 85 10.22 -15.00 28.35
N MET A 86 9.19 -15.75 28.74
CA MET A 86 8.31 -15.36 29.87
C MET A 86 8.99 -15.55 31.23
N ASN A 87 9.98 -16.44 31.31
CA ASN A 87 10.72 -16.71 32.54
C ASN A 87 11.97 -15.82 32.69
N ASP A 88 12.31 -15.01 31.68
CA ASP A 88 13.43 -14.06 31.73
C ASP A 88 12.90 -12.61 31.86
N PRO A 89 12.85 -12.06 33.09
CA PRO A 89 12.24 -10.76 33.36
C PRO A 89 13.01 -9.58 32.74
N GLU A 90 14.32 -9.72 32.47
CA GLU A 90 15.10 -8.66 31.80
C GLU A 90 14.76 -8.60 30.31
N LEU A 91 14.66 -9.77 29.67
CA LEU A 91 14.29 -9.86 28.26
C LEU A 91 12.83 -9.42 28.03
N GLN A 92 11.94 -9.76 28.97
CA GLN A 92 10.54 -9.34 28.94
C GLN A 92 10.41 -7.81 29.03
N GLN A 93 11.21 -7.16 29.88
CA GLN A 93 11.24 -5.70 29.96
C GLN A 93 11.83 -5.05 28.70
N GLN A 94 12.89 -5.61 28.15
CA GLN A 94 13.50 -5.07 26.93
C GLN A 94 12.52 -5.12 25.75
N MET A 95 11.76 -6.21 25.65
CA MET A 95 10.76 -6.38 24.59
C MET A 95 9.55 -5.45 24.80
N MET A 96 9.07 -5.28 26.04
CA MET A 96 7.99 -4.35 26.36
C MET A 96 8.41 -2.90 26.13
N ASN A 97 9.66 -2.54 26.48
CA ASN A 97 10.22 -1.23 26.16
C ASN A 97 10.35 -1.03 24.64
N HIS A 98 10.78 -2.04 23.89
CA HIS A 98 10.90 -1.94 22.43
C HIS A 98 9.53 -1.80 21.75
N MET A 99 8.51 -2.49 22.26
CA MET A 99 7.12 -2.35 21.78
C MET A 99 6.51 -1.00 22.14
N MET A 100 6.70 -0.50 23.36
CA MET A 100 6.23 0.85 23.74
C MET A 100 6.90 1.95 22.92
N ASN A 101 8.16 1.76 22.57
CA ASN A 101 8.91 2.74 21.79
C ASN A 101 8.63 2.63 20.27
N ASN A 102 7.93 1.59 19.83
CA ASN A 102 7.58 1.39 18.43
C ASN A 102 6.10 1.75 18.19
N GLN A 103 5.83 3.07 18.24
CA GLN A 103 4.49 3.65 18.08
C GLN A 103 3.79 3.21 16.79
N ALA A 104 4.51 3.09 15.68
CA ALA A 104 3.94 2.62 14.41
C ALA A 104 3.40 1.18 14.50
N MET A 105 4.04 0.32 15.30
CA MET A 105 3.55 -1.03 15.55
C MET A 105 2.34 -1.06 16.48
N MET A 106 2.30 -0.15 17.46
CA MET A 106 1.14 0.02 18.35
C MET A 106 -0.08 0.58 17.59
N ASP A 107 0.15 1.51 16.67
CA ASP A 107 -0.88 2.04 15.76
C ASP A 107 -1.37 0.96 14.80
N TYR A 108 -0.47 0.14 14.23
CA TYR A 108 -0.83 -1.00 13.40
C TYR A 108 -1.67 -2.02 14.19
N MET A 109 -1.32 -2.28 15.45
CA MET A 109 -2.05 -3.23 16.29
C MET A 109 -3.42 -2.69 16.75
N MET A 110 -3.57 -1.37 16.93
CA MET A 110 -4.86 -0.74 17.25
C MET A 110 -5.78 -0.57 16.05
N THR A 111 -5.22 -0.36 14.86
CA THR A 111 -6.01 -0.17 13.62
C THR A 111 -6.40 -1.50 12.97
N ASN A 112 -5.68 -2.59 13.25
CA ASN A 112 -5.96 -3.89 12.67
C ASN A 112 -7.02 -4.67 13.49
N GLN A 113 -8.30 -4.47 13.12
CA GLN A 113 -9.47 -5.06 13.77
C GLN A 113 -9.42 -6.59 13.85
N ASP A 114 -8.82 -7.28 12.88
CA ASP A 114 -8.71 -8.75 12.89
C ASP A 114 -7.74 -9.24 13.97
N MET A 115 -6.65 -8.51 14.18
CA MET A 115 -5.70 -8.78 15.27
C MET A 115 -6.32 -8.46 16.63
N MET A 116 -7.07 -7.36 16.72
CA MET A 116 -7.84 -6.99 17.90
C MET A 116 -8.95 -8.01 18.21
N ASN A 117 -9.63 -8.56 17.19
CA ASN A 117 -10.60 -9.64 17.32
C ASN A 117 -9.95 -10.98 17.67
N MET A 118 -8.73 -11.26 17.22
CA MET A 118 -8.00 -12.46 17.65
C MET A 118 -7.58 -12.36 19.11
N MET A 119 -7.18 -11.16 19.55
CA MET A 119 -6.73 -10.87 20.92
C MET A 119 -7.90 -10.77 21.91
N MET A 120 -9.07 -10.29 21.45
CA MET A 120 -10.32 -10.24 22.23
C MET A 120 -11.15 -11.53 22.11
N GLY A 121 -10.98 -12.28 21.03
CA GLY A 121 -11.81 -13.43 20.66
C GLY A 121 -11.27 -14.79 21.09
N SER A 122 -10.05 -14.84 21.64
CA SER A 122 -9.54 -16.06 22.28
C SER A 122 -9.45 -15.87 23.79
N ASN A 123 -10.30 -16.63 24.46
CA ASN A 123 -10.44 -16.81 25.90
C ASN A 123 -9.10 -17.21 26.59
N MET A 124 -8.17 -16.27 26.75
CA MET A 124 -6.93 -16.42 27.51
C MET A 124 -6.60 -15.14 28.29
N MET A 125 -6.90 -15.18 29.59
CA MET A 125 -6.26 -14.47 30.69
C MET A 125 -5.96 -12.96 30.57
N MET A 126 -6.91 -12.15 31.04
CA MET A 126 -6.59 -11.12 32.04
C MET A 126 -7.71 -11.13 33.09
N GLY A 127 -7.55 -12.02 34.07
CA GLY A 127 -8.41 -12.05 35.24
C GLY A 127 -8.24 -10.79 36.06
N GLY A 128 -9.37 -10.19 36.45
CA GLY A 128 -9.57 -9.56 37.75
C GLY A 128 -8.64 -8.39 38.12
N HIS A 129 -9.21 -7.18 37.99
CA HIS A 129 -8.96 -6.03 38.87
C HIS A 129 -7.70 -5.21 38.58
N MET A 130 -7.83 -4.15 37.77
CA MET A 130 -7.53 -2.75 38.10
C MET A 130 -7.68 -1.87 36.84
N MET A 131 -8.02 -0.58 37.01
CA MET A 131 -8.54 0.42 36.04
C MET A 131 -10.08 0.36 35.95
N GLY A 132 -10.87 0.98 36.84
CA GLY A 132 -10.65 2.25 37.52
C GLY A 132 -11.13 3.39 36.61
N SER A 133 -12.31 3.94 36.92
CA SER A 133 -13.05 4.95 36.16
C SER A 133 -12.25 6.11 35.56
N GLY A 134 -12.64 6.49 34.34
CA GLY A 134 -12.62 7.86 33.86
C GLY A 134 -11.48 8.19 32.88
N MET A 135 -11.85 8.91 31.81
CA MET A 135 -10.99 9.48 30.73
C MET A 135 -10.67 8.45 29.62
N MET A 136 -11.01 8.61 28.34
CA MET A 136 -11.51 9.77 27.58
C MET A 136 -12.50 9.34 26.50
N SER A 137 -13.58 10.11 26.41
CA SER A 137 -14.35 10.34 25.19
C SER A 137 -13.51 11.10 24.17
N GLN A 138 -13.93 10.99 22.90
CA GLN A 138 -13.69 11.94 21.83
C GLN A 138 -12.36 11.83 21.08
N GLY A 139 -12.47 11.48 19.80
CA GLY A 139 -11.52 11.85 18.78
C GLY A 139 -10.67 10.70 18.27
N MET A 140 -10.50 10.69 16.94
CA MET A 140 -9.58 9.84 16.19
C MET A 140 -10.07 8.42 15.85
N MET A 141 -11.18 8.37 15.09
CA MET A 141 -11.28 7.41 13.99
C MET A 141 -11.46 8.19 12.70
N SER A 142 -10.34 8.47 12.02
CA SER A 142 -10.34 8.76 10.58
C SER A 142 -9.81 7.53 9.86
N SER A 143 -10.48 6.39 10.06
CA SER A 143 -10.50 5.37 9.02
C SER A 143 -11.42 5.93 7.94
N GLN A 144 -10.87 6.18 6.75
CA GLN A 144 -11.63 6.41 5.54
C GLN A 144 -12.44 5.15 5.27
N SER A 145 -13.58 5.11 5.95
CA SER A 145 -14.73 4.34 5.57
C SER A 145 -14.96 4.67 4.10
N LEU A 146 -15.11 3.64 3.27
CA LEU A 146 -15.91 3.74 2.05
C LEU A 146 -17.30 4.18 2.49
N GLN A 147 -17.45 5.47 2.76
CA GLN A 147 -18.70 6.11 3.07
C GLN A 147 -19.50 5.96 1.80
N THR A 148 -20.56 5.17 1.88
CA THR A 148 -21.60 5.18 0.87
C THR A 148 -22.06 6.62 0.76
N ILE A 149 -21.71 7.27 -0.35
CA ILE A 149 -22.11 8.65 -0.60
C ILE A 149 -23.62 8.60 -0.83
N PRO A 150 -24.45 9.19 0.04
CA PRO A 150 -25.88 9.21 -0.18
C PRO A 150 -26.13 10.10 -1.40
N THR A 151 -26.74 9.55 -2.45
CA THR A 151 -27.03 10.26 -3.71
C THR A 151 -28.05 11.40 -3.53
N ASP A 152 -28.79 11.41 -2.43
CA ASP A 152 -29.90 12.35 -2.18
C ASP A 152 -29.59 13.30 -0.99
N ALA A 153 -28.31 13.58 -0.77
CA ALA A 153 -27.87 14.47 0.31
C ALA A 153 -27.84 15.93 -0.15
N GLU A 154 -28.34 16.84 0.69
CA GLU A 154 -28.15 18.28 0.54
C GLU A 154 -26.67 18.60 0.27
N PRO A 155 -26.36 19.58 -0.61
CA PRO A 155 -24.99 19.99 -0.91
C PRO A 155 -24.12 20.22 0.33
N GLN A 156 -22.93 19.62 0.35
CA GLN A 156 -21.99 19.71 1.47
C GLN A 156 -20.61 20.17 1.01
N THR A 157 -19.80 20.60 1.97
CA THR A 157 -18.36 20.77 1.73
C THR A 157 -17.66 19.43 1.94
N ARG A 158 -16.92 18.97 0.92
CA ARG A 158 -16.09 17.76 0.98
C ARG A 158 -14.64 18.11 0.78
N THR A 159 -13.82 17.76 1.76
CA THR A 159 -12.37 17.98 1.71
C THR A 159 -11.67 16.66 1.43
N PHE A 160 -10.77 16.68 0.44
CA PHE A 160 -9.94 15.55 0.07
C PHE A 160 -8.47 15.95 0.18
N GLN A 161 -7.68 15.12 0.86
CA GLN A 161 -6.24 15.15 0.73
C GLN A 161 -5.89 14.39 -0.54
N ILE A 162 -5.13 15.02 -1.43
CA ILE A 162 -4.67 14.39 -2.67
C ILE A 162 -3.17 14.61 -2.81
N SER A 163 -2.43 13.55 -3.11
CA SER A 163 -0.97 13.59 -3.24
C SER A 163 -0.52 12.96 -4.55
N MET A 164 0.59 13.45 -5.10
CA MET A 164 1.29 12.73 -6.16
C MET A 164 2.18 11.66 -5.54
N GLU A 165 1.82 10.39 -5.72
CA GLU A 165 2.54 9.24 -5.21
C GLU A 165 3.35 8.55 -6.32
N GLU A 166 4.23 7.63 -5.92
CA GLU A 166 5.01 6.78 -6.82
C GLU A 166 4.81 5.31 -6.45
N VAL A 167 4.58 4.49 -7.47
CA VAL A 167 4.51 3.04 -7.37
C VAL A 167 5.70 2.47 -8.13
N GLU A 168 6.54 1.72 -7.42
CA GLU A 168 7.71 1.06 -7.97
C GLU A 168 7.45 -0.44 -8.10
N PHE A 169 7.74 -1.03 -9.26
CA PHE A 169 7.63 -2.48 -9.47
C PHE A 169 8.58 -2.98 -10.55
N TYR A 170 8.77 -4.29 -10.60
CA TYR A 170 9.49 -4.97 -11.68
C TYR A 170 8.48 -5.60 -12.64
N ALA A 171 8.68 -5.39 -13.94
CA ALA A 171 7.84 -5.95 -14.99
C ALA A 171 8.70 -6.74 -15.98
N GLU A 172 8.21 -7.90 -16.40
CA GLU A 172 8.76 -8.62 -17.54
C GLU A 172 8.35 -7.89 -18.82
N VAL A 173 9.33 -7.49 -19.62
CA VAL A 173 9.17 -6.78 -20.88
C VAL A 173 9.93 -7.50 -21.98
N GLU A 174 9.49 -7.33 -23.23
CA GLU A 174 10.20 -7.84 -24.39
C GLU A 174 11.03 -6.69 -24.99
N ASN A 175 12.33 -6.90 -25.16
CA ASN A 175 13.20 -5.91 -25.76
C ASN A 175 13.02 -5.85 -27.30
N GLU A 176 13.70 -4.91 -27.98
CA GLU A 176 13.58 -4.75 -29.44
C GLU A 176 13.98 -5.99 -30.26
N GLN A 177 14.67 -6.96 -29.65
CA GLN A 177 15.15 -8.19 -30.27
C GLN A 177 14.22 -9.38 -29.99
N GLY A 178 13.17 -9.18 -29.20
CA GLY A 178 12.21 -10.21 -28.84
C GLY A 178 12.60 -11.05 -27.62
N GLU A 179 13.57 -10.59 -26.83
CA GLU A 179 14.04 -11.31 -25.64
C GLU A 179 13.34 -10.75 -24.39
N GLU A 180 12.92 -11.65 -23.49
CA GLU A 180 12.35 -11.30 -22.19
C GLU A 180 13.43 -10.67 -21.28
N GLU A 181 13.11 -9.53 -20.69
CA GLU A 181 13.93 -8.76 -19.77
C GLU A 181 13.08 -8.30 -18.58
N ILE A 182 13.70 -8.13 -17.41
CA ILE A 182 13.04 -7.54 -16.24
C ILE A 182 13.36 -6.05 -16.21
N ALA A 183 12.36 -5.20 -16.38
CA ALA A 183 12.46 -3.76 -16.24
C ALA A 183 11.98 -3.30 -14.86
N PHE A 184 12.71 -2.35 -14.28
CA PHE A 184 12.22 -1.57 -13.13
C PHE A 184 11.37 -0.41 -13.64
N VAL A 185 10.16 -0.27 -13.10
CA VAL A 185 9.16 0.72 -13.52
C VAL A 185 8.77 1.58 -12.32
N GLU A 186 8.88 2.90 -12.50
CA GLU A 186 8.34 3.92 -11.61
C GLU A 186 7.08 4.50 -12.27
N LEU A 187 5.93 4.44 -11.58
CA LEU A 187 4.68 5.06 -12.02
C LEU A 187 4.22 6.12 -11.03
N HIS A 188 3.90 7.30 -11.53
CA HIS A 188 3.39 8.42 -10.76
C HIS A 188 1.88 8.47 -10.86
N VAL A 189 1.22 8.44 -9.70
CA VAL A 189 -0.24 8.36 -9.59
C VAL A 189 -0.75 9.38 -8.59
N TRP A 190 -1.93 9.94 -8.85
CA TRP A 190 -2.64 10.72 -7.83
C TRP A 190 -3.27 9.78 -6.81
N GLU A 191 -3.12 10.06 -5.52
CA GLU A 191 -3.78 9.34 -4.43
C GLU A 191 -4.65 10.30 -3.61
N PRO A 192 -5.98 10.14 -3.54
CA PRO A 192 -6.74 9.12 -4.25
C PRO A 192 -6.83 9.42 -5.76
N ASN A 193 -6.82 8.36 -6.58
CA ASN A 193 -7.00 8.49 -8.04
C ASN A 193 -8.48 8.56 -8.46
N ILE A 194 -9.41 8.33 -7.53
CA ILE A 194 -10.86 8.43 -7.74
C ILE A 194 -11.47 9.26 -6.61
N ILE A 195 -12.17 10.32 -6.98
CA ILE A 195 -12.93 11.18 -6.08
C ILE A 195 -14.41 11.08 -6.47
N ILE A 196 -15.28 10.83 -5.51
CA ILE A 196 -16.72 10.73 -5.73
C ILE A 196 -17.39 11.79 -4.85
N VAL A 197 -18.30 12.57 -5.44
CA VAL A 197 -19.07 13.64 -4.77
C VAL A 197 -20.50 13.68 -5.33
N ASN A 198 -21.40 14.39 -4.68
CA ASN A 198 -22.73 14.69 -5.23
C ASN A 198 -22.72 16.01 -6.00
N GLN A 199 -23.67 16.16 -6.91
CA GLN A 199 -23.93 17.42 -7.57
C GLN A 199 -24.21 18.52 -6.52
N GLY A 200 -23.58 19.68 -6.70
CA GLY A 200 -23.72 20.84 -5.82
C GLY A 200 -22.75 20.85 -4.64
N ASP A 201 -22.04 19.74 -4.36
CA ASP A 201 -21.02 19.74 -3.30
C ASP A 201 -19.93 20.78 -3.58
N THR A 202 -19.49 21.46 -2.53
CA THR A 202 -18.26 22.27 -2.55
C THR A 202 -17.09 21.34 -2.30
N VAL A 203 -16.28 21.08 -3.32
CA VAL A 203 -15.09 20.25 -3.25
C VAL A 203 -13.89 21.10 -2.89
N VAL A 204 -13.16 20.69 -1.86
CA VAL A 204 -11.87 21.26 -1.44
C VAL A 204 -10.80 20.19 -1.63
N LEU A 205 -9.84 20.42 -2.51
CA LEU A 205 -8.71 19.53 -2.71
C LEU A 205 -7.48 20.14 -2.06
N GLU A 206 -6.96 19.49 -1.02
CA GLU A 206 -5.69 19.81 -0.38
C GLU A 206 -4.60 18.96 -1.06
N ILE A 207 -3.87 19.59 -1.97
CA ILE A 207 -2.98 18.92 -2.92
C ILE A 207 -1.54 18.99 -2.41
N THR A 208 -0.80 17.89 -2.46
CA THR A 208 0.61 17.85 -2.10
C THR A 208 1.47 17.14 -3.14
N ASN A 209 2.73 17.56 -3.24
CA ASN A 209 3.74 16.97 -4.10
C ASN A 209 4.98 16.55 -3.28
N PRO A 210 5.03 15.29 -2.81
CA PRO A 210 6.23 14.75 -2.18
C PRO A 210 7.33 14.36 -3.18
N ARG A 211 7.07 14.44 -4.50
CA ARG A 211 7.91 13.89 -5.57
C ARG A 211 9.05 14.80 -5.98
N LYS A 212 9.97 14.25 -6.78
CA LYS A 212 11.22 14.91 -7.20
C LYS A 212 11.01 15.96 -8.31
N HIS A 213 9.91 15.88 -9.05
CA HIS A 213 9.58 16.78 -10.14
C HIS A 213 8.37 17.65 -9.77
N ALA A 214 8.27 18.80 -10.43
CA ALA A 214 7.16 19.71 -10.24
C ALA A 214 5.92 19.20 -10.98
N HIS A 215 4.75 19.38 -10.38
CA HIS A 215 3.47 19.00 -10.99
C HIS A 215 2.46 20.14 -10.82
N THR A 216 1.32 20.02 -11.49
CA THR A 216 0.11 20.77 -11.18
C THR A 216 -1.06 19.79 -11.14
N LEU A 217 -2.20 20.18 -10.58
CA LEU A 217 -3.44 19.43 -10.72
C LEU A 217 -4.47 20.29 -11.44
N SER A 218 -5.03 19.75 -12.52
CA SER A 218 -6.05 20.42 -13.32
C SER A 218 -7.35 19.62 -13.32
N VAL A 219 -8.48 20.30 -13.12
CA VAL A 219 -9.83 19.75 -13.33
C VAL A 219 -10.55 20.62 -14.37
N PRO A 220 -10.31 20.42 -15.69
CA PRO A 220 -10.75 21.38 -16.69
C PRO A 220 -12.28 21.55 -16.79
N ALA A 221 -13.04 20.50 -16.49
CA ALA A 221 -14.51 20.55 -16.50
C ALA A 221 -15.08 21.61 -15.53
N PHE A 222 -14.34 21.95 -14.48
CA PHE A 222 -14.69 22.96 -13.49
C PHE A 222 -13.81 24.21 -13.57
N ASN A 223 -12.98 24.34 -14.62
CA ASN A 223 -12.02 25.43 -14.79
C ASN A 223 -11.09 25.63 -13.58
N VAL A 224 -10.67 24.52 -12.96
CA VAL A 224 -9.79 24.52 -11.78
C VAL A 224 -8.38 24.12 -12.21
N ASN A 225 -7.40 24.88 -11.72
CA ASN A 225 -5.99 24.53 -11.80
C ASN A 225 -5.35 24.90 -10.46
N SER A 226 -4.48 24.03 -9.95
CA SER A 226 -3.58 24.40 -8.88
C SER A 226 -2.50 25.35 -9.38
N ASP A 227 -1.85 26.02 -8.43
CA ASP A 227 -0.52 26.59 -8.65
C ASP A 227 0.52 25.48 -8.93
N MET A 228 1.73 25.90 -9.29
CA MET A 228 2.87 24.98 -9.44
C MET A 228 3.18 24.31 -8.10
N LEU A 229 3.12 22.99 -8.07
CA LEU A 229 3.50 22.17 -6.93
C LEU A 229 5.00 21.86 -7.03
N GLU A 230 5.80 22.68 -6.36
CA GLU A 230 7.26 22.53 -6.33
C GLU A 230 7.71 21.14 -5.83
N PRO A 231 8.88 20.64 -6.27
CA PRO A 231 9.39 19.34 -5.82
C PRO A 231 9.49 19.21 -4.30
N ARG A 232 9.08 18.05 -3.77
CA ARG A 232 9.18 17.58 -2.38
C ARG A 232 8.36 18.34 -1.33
N VAL A 233 8.00 19.59 -1.59
CA VAL A 233 7.37 20.49 -0.61
C VAL A 233 6.16 21.22 -1.17
N GLY A 234 5.89 21.11 -2.47
CA GLY A 234 4.78 21.78 -3.13
C GLY A 234 3.46 21.36 -2.53
N ALA A 235 2.63 22.34 -2.20
CA ALA A 235 1.27 22.13 -1.76
C ALA A 235 0.39 23.28 -2.23
N ASP A 236 -0.87 22.98 -2.49
CA ASP A 236 -1.87 23.98 -2.85
C ASP A 236 -3.25 23.53 -2.38
N THR A 237 -4.21 24.44 -2.34
CA THR A 237 -5.61 24.12 -2.04
C THR A 237 -6.52 24.77 -3.06
N VAL A 238 -7.27 23.93 -3.79
CA VAL A 238 -8.27 24.40 -4.76
C VAL A 238 -9.68 24.08 -4.27
N THR A 239 -10.61 25.00 -4.53
CA THR A 239 -12.00 24.89 -4.12
C THR A 239 -12.93 25.16 -5.30
N PHE A 240 -13.91 24.29 -5.52
CA PHE A 240 -14.91 24.45 -6.57
C PHE A 240 -16.23 23.81 -6.20
N VAL A 241 -17.29 24.14 -6.94
CA VAL A 241 -18.60 23.49 -6.81
C VAL A 241 -18.75 22.45 -7.91
N ALA A 242 -19.06 21.21 -7.54
CA ALA A 242 -19.34 20.12 -8.47
C ALA A 242 -20.76 20.25 -9.04
N ASP A 243 -21.03 21.31 -9.82
CA ASP A 243 -22.38 21.69 -10.26
C ASP A 243 -22.94 20.87 -11.42
N THR A 244 -22.13 20.03 -12.05
CA THR A 244 -22.46 19.27 -13.25
C THR A 244 -22.23 17.78 -13.00
N PRO A 245 -23.27 16.92 -13.08
CA PRO A 245 -23.11 15.48 -12.88
C PRO A 245 -22.35 14.85 -14.04
N GLY A 246 -21.63 13.77 -13.77
CA GLY A 246 -20.87 13.04 -14.78
C GLY A 246 -19.54 12.50 -14.28
N VAL A 247 -18.74 12.03 -15.23
CA VAL A 247 -17.40 11.50 -14.99
C VAL A 247 -16.40 12.41 -15.68
N PHE A 248 -15.47 12.96 -14.91
CA PHE A 248 -14.49 13.93 -15.38
C PHE A 248 -13.08 13.45 -15.05
N THR A 249 -12.12 13.84 -15.88
CA THR A 249 -10.71 13.54 -15.64
C THR A 249 -10.02 14.74 -15.00
N PHE A 250 -9.22 14.48 -13.97
CA PHE A 250 -8.21 15.42 -13.48
C PHE A 250 -6.80 14.88 -13.79
N TYR A 251 -5.81 15.75 -13.99
CA TYR A 251 -4.47 15.33 -14.47
C TYR A 251 -3.36 16.36 -14.19
N CYS A 252 -2.08 15.97 -14.41
CA CYS A 252 -0.91 16.88 -14.40
C CYS A 252 -1.07 17.91 -15.54
N GLY A 253 -1.40 19.17 -15.26
CA GLY A 253 -1.55 20.21 -16.30
C GLY A 253 -0.21 20.72 -16.89
N LEU A 254 0.90 20.37 -16.26
CA LEU A 254 2.25 20.80 -16.62
C LEU A 254 2.85 19.83 -17.66
N PRO A 255 3.42 20.27 -18.79
CA PRO A 255 3.99 19.35 -19.77
C PRO A 255 5.27 18.69 -19.25
N TYR A 256 5.51 17.43 -19.62
CA TYR A 256 6.78 16.76 -19.36
C TYR A 256 7.96 17.54 -19.95
N ASN A 257 8.88 17.96 -19.09
CA ASN A 257 10.12 18.62 -19.48
C ASN A 257 11.25 18.22 -18.53
N PRO A 258 12.15 17.30 -18.95
CA PRO A 258 13.22 16.80 -18.08
C PRO A 258 14.27 17.86 -17.73
N ASP A 259 14.50 18.87 -18.59
CA ASP A 259 15.47 19.93 -18.33
C ASP A 259 15.03 20.88 -17.21
N LYS A 260 13.71 20.94 -16.97
CA LYS A 260 13.09 21.79 -15.94
C LYS A 260 12.59 21.01 -14.73
N LEU A 261 12.74 19.68 -14.75
CA LEU A 261 12.17 18.79 -13.74
C LEU A 261 10.64 18.94 -13.64
N TYR A 262 9.96 19.01 -14.79
CA TYR A 262 8.50 19.15 -14.88
C TYR A 262 7.84 17.83 -15.27
N CYS A 263 6.96 17.33 -14.40
CA CYS A 263 6.40 15.97 -14.36
C CYS A 263 7.46 14.89 -14.71
N ASP A 264 7.02 13.69 -15.08
CA ASP A 264 7.86 12.50 -15.32
C ASP A 264 7.56 11.88 -16.70
N PRO A 265 8.37 10.93 -17.20
CA PRO A 265 8.16 10.30 -18.51
C PRO A 265 6.78 9.68 -18.71
N ASP A 266 6.14 9.26 -17.62
CA ASP A 266 4.79 8.72 -17.56
C ASP A 266 3.68 9.77 -17.41
N HIS A 267 3.99 11.05 -17.68
CA HIS A 267 3.08 12.20 -17.59
C HIS A 267 1.65 11.96 -18.12
N ASN A 268 1.51 11.27 -19.26
CA ASN A 268 0.20 10.99 -19.86
C ASN A 268 -0.69 10.05 -19.03
N MET A 269 -0.11 9.33 -18.06
CA MET A 269 -0.79 8.39 -17.17
C MET A 269 -1.13 9.02 -15.82
N MET A 270 -0.59 10.20 -15.49
CA MET A 270 -0.84 10.94 -14.25
C MET A 270 -2.24 11.57 -14.25
N THR A 271 -3.25 10.72 -14.23
CA THR A 271 -4.66 11.06 -14.34
C THR A 271 -5.44 10.44 -13.19
N GLY A 272 -6.56 11.06 -12.84
CA GLY A 272 -7.54 10.51 -11.93
C GLY A 272 -8.96 10.87 -12.36
N THR A 273 -9.94 10.32 -11.67
CA THR A 273 -11.35 10.40 -12.02
C THR A 273 -12.14 11.12 -10.94
N LEU A 274 -12.86 12.16 -11.32
CA LEU A 274 -13.88 12.80 -10.51
C LEU A 274 -15.26 12.34 -10.98
N ILE A 275 -16.01 11.71 -10.08
CA ILE A 275 -17.39 11.26 -10.32
C ILE A 275 -18.33 12.18 -9.54
N VAL A 276 -19.21 12.86 -10.26
CA VAL A 276 -20.27 13.71 -9.69
C VAL A 276 -21.60 13.00 -9.88
N LEU A 277 -22.18 12.54 -8.77
CA LEU A 277 -23.46 11.84 -8.72
C LEU A 277 -24.62 12.85 -8.86
N GLU A 278 -25.72 12.43 -9.47
CA GLU A 278 -27.00 13.17 -9.47
C GLU A 278 -27.68 13.11 -8.11
#